data_AF-A0A3D2JDF6-F1
#
_entry.id   AF-A0A3D2JDF6-F1
#
_cell.length_a   1.000
_cell.length_b   1.000
_cell.length_c   1.000
_cell.angle_alpha   90.00
_cell.angle_beta   90.00
_cell.angle_gamma   90.00
#
_symmetry.space_group_name_H-M   'P 1'
#
loop_
_entity.id
_entity.type
_entity.pdbx_description
1 polymer ?
#
loop_
_entity_poly.entity_id
_entity_poly.type
_entity_poly.pdbx_seq_one_letter_code
_entity_poly.pdbx_strand_id
1 'polypeptide(L)'
;DSPYLTQLRTEYHLESVIKHCTSDYEKVRAVCAWVRRQWEHNGDNQPEKRDPISILCEAQQGKQFRCVEYAIVLSGVLAALGITARALSLMTQDVETREYGAGHVATEVYLPDLEKWMLVDGQFDVIPVREGVPLNAVELQQALAQDATGLSIETFSQTEPGFYLSWIAPYLFYFQVPLDNRLFWAEVQDMRHLVLVPLGEKEPKIFQRTVHFENMLYTHFLEAFYPHPYAV
;
A
#
# COMPACT_ATOMS: atom_id res chain seq x y z
N ASP A 1 5.86 18.30 13.23
CA ASP A 1 6.46 17.11 12.59
C ASP A 1 7.27 16.29 13.58
N SER A 2 7.23 14.97 13.46
CA SER A 2 8.12 14.07 14.20
C SER A 2 9.58 14.27 13.75
N PRO A 3 10.59 14.20 14.65
CA PRO A 3 12.00 14.24 14.27
C PRO A 3 12.37 13.18 13.21
N TYR A 4 11.78 11.98 13.29
CA TYR A 4 12.03 10.91 12.32
C TYR A 4 11.55 11.28 10.91
N LEU A 5 10.32 11.80 10.78
CA LEU A 5 9.77 12.25 9.49
C LEU A 5 10.57 13.41 8.91
N THR A 6 11.06 14.31 9.78
CA THR A 6 11.92 15.42 9.37
C THR A 6 13.23 14.87 8.80
N GLN A 7 13.87 13.92 9.49
CA GLN A 7 15.09 13.26 9.01
C GLN A 7 14.86 12.59 7.65
N LEU A 8 13.83 11.75 7.52
CA LEU A 8 13.48 11.06 6.27
C LEU A 8 13.30 12.06 5.12
N ARG A 9 12.58 13.17 5.37
CA ARG A 9 12.37 14.24 4.39
C ARG A 9 13.68 14.90 3.94
N THR A 10 14.56 15.22 4.90
CA THR A 10 15.80 15.94 4.60
C THR A 10 16.89 15.06 3.99
N GLU A 11 17.09 13.85 4.51
CA GLU A 11 18.18 12.94 4.12
C GLU A 11 18.01 12.43 2.69
N TYR A 12 16.76 12.16 2.29
CA TYR A 12 16.44 11.69 0.95
C TYR A 12 15.96 12.80 0.00
N HIS A 13 16.13 14.07 0.40
CA HIS A 13 15.81 15.25 -0.40
C HIS A 13 14.41 15.22 -1.03
N LEU A 14 13.39 14.79 -0.28
CA LEU A 14 12.06 14.50 -0.82
C LEU A 14 11.38 15.71 -1.45
N GLU A 15 11.67 16.93 -0.98
CA GLU A 15 11.14 18.15 -1.62
C GLU A 15 11.62 18.32 -3.08
N SER A 16 12.81 17.82 -3.40
CA SER A 16 13.31 17.84 -4.78
C SER A 16 12.55 16.88 -5.69
N VAL A 17 12.03 15.78 -5.14
CA VAL A 17 11.19 14.80 -5.88
C VAL A 17 9.87 15.43 -6.30
N ILE A 18 9.30 16.28 -5.44
CA ILE A 18 7.98 16.89 -5.65
C ILE A 18 8.03 18.35 -6.11
N LYS A 19 9.20 18.91 -6.41
CA LYS A 19 9.39 20.36 -6.62
C LYS A 19 8.49 20.99 -7.70
N HIS A 20 8.03 20.18 -8.67
CA HIS A 20 7.21 20.61 -9.80
C HIS A 20 5.75 20.16 -9.68
N CYS A 21 5.39 19.47 -8.59
CA CYS A 21 4.04 18.98 -8.35
C CYS A 21 3.19 20.08 -7.74
N THR A 22 1.97 20.23 -8.25
CA THR A 22 1.01 21.26 -7.85
C THR A 22 -0.18 20.70 -7.07
N SER A 23 -0.42 19.39 -7.15
CA SER A 23 -1.47 18.69 -6.42
C SER A 23 -0.92 17.51 -5.62
N ASP A 24 -1.66 17.04 -4.62
CA ASP A 24 -1.28 15.84 -3.86
C ASP A 24 -1.26 14.59 -4.75
N TYR A 25 -2.14 14.51 -5.75
CA TYR A 25 -2.11 13.43 -6.73
C TYR A 25 -0.78 13.40 -7.52
N GLU A 26 -0.31 14.56 -8.00
CA GLU A 26 0.98 14.67 -8.70
C GLU A 26 2.15 14.31 -7.78
N LYS A 27 2.13 14.76 -6.52
CA LYS A 27 3.15 14.39 -5.52
C LYS A 27 3.19 12.88 -5.33
N VAL A 28 2.04 12.24 -5.15
CA VAL A 28 1.95 10.79 -4.96
C VAL A 28 2.51 10.04 -6.17
N ARG A 29 2.15 10.47 -7.38
CA ARG A 29 2.70 9.90 -8.63
C ARG A 29 4.23 10.04 -8.70
N ALA A 30 4.77 11.22 -8.41
CA ALA A 30 6.22 11.45 -8.42
C ALA A 30 6.95 10.60 -7.37
N VAL A 31 6.38 10.47 -6.18
CA VAL A 31 6.93 9.68 -5.08
C VAL A 31 6.84 8.19 -5.37
N CYS A 32 5.73 7.69 -5.90
CA CYS A 32 5.56 6.28 -6.28
C CYS A 32 6.66 5.86 -7.28
N ALA A 33 6.84 6.67 -8.33
CA ALA A 33 7.88 6.45 -9.32
C ALA A 33 9.29 6.54 -8.71
N TRP A 34 9.52 7.45 -7.75
CA TRP A 34 10.79 7.55 -7.03
C TRP A 34 11.07 6.31 -6.18
N VAL A 35 10.08 5.81 -5.44
CA VAL A 35 10.20 4.61 -4.60
C VAL A 35 10.49 3.37 -5.45
N ARG A 36 9.80 3.20 -6.59
CA ARG A 36 10.03 2.06 -7.51
C ARG A 36 11.49 1.93 -7.96
N ARG A 37 12.21 3.06 -8.07
CA ARG A 37 13.60 3.10 -8.57
C ARG A 37 14.65 2.89 -7.48
N GLN A 38 14.26 2.72 -6.23
CA GLN A 38 15.22 2.56 -5.13
C GLN A 38 15.85 1.17 -5.11
N TRP A 39 15.13 0.13 -5.56
CA TRP A 39 15.66 -1.22 -5.73
C TRP A 39 14.84 -2.00 -6.77
N GLU A 40 15.31 -3.20 -7.13
CA GLU A 40 14.51 -4.18 -7.87
C GLU A 40 13.87 -5.17 -6.92
N HIS A 41 12.66 -5.65 -7.24
CA HIS A 41 11.91 -6.55 -6.35
C HIS A 41 12.62 -7.89 -6.13
N ASN A 42 12.68 -8.32 -4.86
CA ASN A 42 13.12 -9.64 -4.45
C ASN A 42 12.19 -10.18 -3.35
N GLY A 43 11.53 -11.30 -3.61
CA GLY A 43 10.50 -11.91 -2.75
C GLY A 43 11.00 -12.51 -1.43
N ASP A 44 12.30 -12.73 -1.29
CA ASP A 44 12.89 -13.51 -0.19
C ASP A 44 13.66 -12.65 0.83
N ASN A 45 14.13 -11.48 0.41
CA ASN A 45 14.98 -10.63 1.23
C ASN A 45 14.18 -9.77 2.21
N GLN A 46 14.70 -9.60 3.42
CA GLN A 46 14.13 -8.74 4.46
C GLN A 46 15.18 -7.74 4.97
N PRO A 47 14.77 -6.52 5.33
CA PRO A 47 15.66 -5.54 5.94
C PRO A 47 15.95 -5.91 7.40
N GLU A 48 17.02 -5.35 7.96
CA GLU A 48 17.32 -5.51 9.39
C GLU A 48 16.28 -4.80 10.26
N LYS A 49 15.78 -3.66 9.79
CA LYS A 49 14.70 -2.91 10.43
C LYS A 49 13.60 -2.55 9.43
N ARG A 50 12.35 -2.65 9.89
CA ARG A 50 11.15 -2.40 9.08
C ARG A 50 10.70 -0.94 9.16
N ASP A 51 11.61 -0.01 8.85
CA ASP A 51 11.36 1.42 8.81
C ASP A 51 11.93 2.05 7.52
N PRO A 52 11.34 3.15 7.02
CA PRO A 52 11.74 3.74 5.75
C PRO A 52 13.24 4.05 5.61
N ILE A 53 13.85 4.68 6.62
CA ILE A 53 15.26 5.10 6.58
C ILE A 53 16.17 3.86 6.50
N SER A 54 15.98 2.86 7.36
CA SER A 54 16.81 1.66 7.33
C SER A 54 16.70 0.92 5.99
N ILE A 55 15.47 0.74 5.48
CA ILE A 55 15.23 0.08 4.18
C ILE A 55 15.95 0.82 3.04
N LEU A 56 15.79 2.15 2.97
CA LEU A 56 16.41 2.95 1.93
C LEU A 56 17.94 2.94 2.02
N CYS A 57 18.50 3.00 3.23
CA CYS A 57 19.95 2.91 3.46
C CYS A 57 20.51 1.54 3.01
N GLU A 58 19.81 0.45 3.32
CA GLU A 58 20.21 -0.89 2.88
C GLU A 58 20.05 -1.07 1.35
N ALA A 59 19.00 -0.48 0.76
CA ALA A 59 18.79 -0.49 -0.69
C ALA A 59 19.92 0.25 -1.44
N GLN A 60 20.39 1.39 -0.91
CA GLN A 60 21.55 2.12 -1.44
C GLN A 60 22.84 1.31 -1.40
N GLN A 61 22.93 0.31 -0.51
CA GLN A 61 24.04 -0.64 -0.43
C GLN A 61 23.85 -1.85 -1.36
N GLY A 62 22.82 -1.85 -2.20
CA GLY A 62 22.53 -2.88 -3.19
C GLY A 62 21.60 -3.99 -2.71
N LYS A 63 21.01 -3.90 -1.51
CA LYS A 63 19.97 -4.84 -1.10
C LYS A 63 18.69 -4.61 -1.93
N GLN A 64 17.92 -5.67 -2.06
CA GLN A 64 16.65 -5.72 -2.78
C GLN A 64 15.59 -6.29 -1.84
N PHE A 65 14.34 -5.88 -1.99
CA PHE A 65 13.28 -6.21 -1.03
C PHE A 65 11.93 -6.51 -1.68
N ARG A 66 10.97 -6.91 -0.84
CA ARG A 66 9.65 -7.42 -1.21
C ARG A 66 8.64 -6.29 -1.32
N CYS A 67 7.39 -6.64 -1.65
CA CYS A 67 6.24 -5.74 -1.68
C CYS A 67 6.06 -4.96 -0.36
N VAL A 68 6.30 -5.64 0.78
CA VAL A 68 6.16 -5.06 2.12
C VAL A 68 7.04 -3.82 2.28
N GLU A 69 8.29 -3.90 1.87
CA GLU A 69 9.25 -2.80 2.01
C GLU A 69 8.92 -1.63 1.09
N TYR A 70 8.38 -1.88 -0.12
CA TYR A 70 7.88 -0.82 -1.00
C TYR A 70 6.74 -0.06 -0.32
N ALA A 71 5.78 -0.77 0.29
CA ALA A 71 4.66 -0.15 0.98
C ALA A 71 5.07 0.63 2.23
N ILE A 72 6.04 0.13 3.00
CA ILE A 72 6.58 0.82 4.18
C ILE A 72 7.26 2.13 3.77
N VAL A 73 8.15 2.07 2.78
CA VAL A 73 8.87 3.26 2.30
C VAL A 73 7.89 4.26 1.68
N LEU A 74 6.99 3.81 0.80
CA LEU A 74 6.04 4.69 0.13
C LEU A 74 5.12 5.41 1.12
N SER A 75 4.50 4.69 2.07
CA SER A 75 3.65 5.31 3.08
C SER A 75 4.43 6.29 3.98
N GLY A 76 5.67 5.96 4.37
CA GLY A 76 6.48 6.83 5.21
C GLY A 76 7.00 8.09 4.53
N VAL A 77 7.41 7.97 3.27
CA VAL A 77 7.86 9.11 2.44
C VAL A 77 6.70 10.08 2.20
N LEU A 78 5.49 9.55 1.90
CA LEU A 78 4.29 10.36 1.77
C LEU A 78 3.92 11.05 3.09
N ALA A 79 3.96 10.33 4.21
CA ALA A 79 3.71 10.90 5.53
C ALA A 79 4.72 12.01 5.88
N ALA A 80 5.99 11.85 5.53
CA ALA A 80 7.02 12.88 5.72
C ALA A 80 6.77 14.15 4.89
N LEU A 81 6.04 14.02 3.78
CA LEU A 81 5.58 15.12 2.92
C LEU A 81 4.20 15.67 3.34
N GLY A 82 3.64 15.21 4.47
CA GLY A 82 2.34 15.66 4.98
C GLY A 82 1.13 15.02 4.29
N ILE A 83 1.33 13.99 3.47
CA ILE A 83 0.26 13.28 2.76
C ILE A 83 -0.17 12.08 3.60
N THR A 84 -1.47 11.98 3.88
CA THR A 84 -2.04 10.86 4.65
C THR A 84 -1.99 9.57 3.83
N ALA A 85 -1.17 8.63 4.27
CA ALA A 85 -0.99 7.33 3.62
C ALA A 85 -0.93 6.20 4.66
N ARG A 86 -1.25 4.97 4.24
CA ARG A 86 -1.16 3.76 5.06
C ARG A 86 -0.75 2.56 4.21
N ALA A 87 -0.09 1.57 4.81
CA ALA A 87 0.10 0.30 4.12
C ALA A 87 -1.22 -0.49 4.07
N LEU A 88 -1.39 -1.24 2.99
CA LEU A 88 -2.54 -2.10 2.75
C LEU A 88 -2.04 -3.52 2.43
N SER A 89 -2.41 -4.48 3.26
CA SER A 89 -2.23 -5.89 2.98
C SER A 89 -3.43 -6.43 2.22
N LEU A 90 -3.16 -6.98 1.05
CA LEU A 90 -4.10 -7.67 0.18
C LEU A 90 -3.88 -9.17 0.31
N MET A 91 -4.94 -9.97 0.42
CA MET A 91 -4.83 -11.40 0.60
C MET A 91 -5.83 -12.17 -0.27
N THR A 92 -5.40 -13.34 -0.72
CA THR A 92 -6.21 -14.22 -1.57
C THR A 92 -7.32 -14.91 -0.79
N GLN A 93 -8.35 -15.39 -1.49
CA GLN A 93 -9.45 -16.14 -0.86
C GLN A 93 -8.95 -17.40 -0.11
N ASP A 94 -7.95 -18.07 -0.67
CA ASP A 94 -7.31 -19.27 -0.12
C ASP A 94 -6.14 -18.95 0.84
N VAL A 95 -6.12 -17.77 1.47
CA VAL A 95 -4.99 -17.29 2.29
C VAL A 95 -4.54 -18.26 3.39
N GLU A 96 -5.48 -18.99 4.01
CA GLU A 96 -5.17 -19.94 5.09
C GLU A 96 -4.49 -21.21 4.57
N THR A 97 -4.76 -21.62 3.33
CA THR A 97 -4.38 -22.94 2.78
C THR A 97 -3.34 -22.88 1.67
N ARG A 98 -3.14 -21.71 1.05
CA ARG A 98 -2.10 -21.48 0.04
C ARG A 98 -0.70 -21.58 0.66
N GLU A 99 0.24 -22.15 -0.09
CA GLU A 99 1.61 -22.39 0.41
C GLU A 99 2.51 -21.16 0.31
N TYR A 100 2.40 -20.43 -0.81
CA TYR A 100 3.19 -19.24 -1.10
C TYR A 100 2.37 -18.25 -1.94
N GLY A 101 2.69 -16.96 -1.85
CA GLY A 101 2.04 -15.92 -2.65
C GLY A 101 0.56 -15.72 -2.29
N ALA A 102 0.22 -15.85 -1.01
CA ALA A 102 -1.13 -15.58 -0.51
C ALA A 102 -1.42 -14.11 -0.19
N GLY A 103 -0.39 -13.27 -0.23
CA GLY A 103 -0.54 -11.84 0.03
C GLY A 103 0.33 -10.98 -0.87
N HIS A 104 -0.12 -9.74 -1.01
CA HIS A 104 0.62 -8.62 -1.59
C HIS A 104 0.43 -7.41 -0.69
N VAL A 105 1.42 -6.52 -0.60
CA VAL A 105 1.31 -5.31 0.22
C VAL A 105 1.52 -4.10 -0.68
N ALA A 106 0.56 -3.19 -0.64
CA ALA A 106 0.57 -1.92 -1.36
C ALA A 106 0.36 -0.76 -0.38
N THR A 107 0.13 0.44 -0.91
CA THR A 107 -0.16 1.64 -0.11
C THR A 107 -1.52 2.19 -0.48
N GLU A 108 -2.26 2.70 0.50
CA GLU A 108 -3.41 3.56 0.26
C GLU A 108 -3.09 4.99 0.67
N VAL A 109 -3.59 5.94 -0.12
CA VAL A 109 -3.38 7.37 0.10
C VAL A 109 -4.73 8.07 0.10
N TYR A 110 -4.95 8.95 1.07
CA TYR A 110 -6.14 9.78 1.11
C TYR A 110 -5.93 11.04 0.28
N LEU A 111 -6.83 11.31 -0.68
CA LEU A 111 -6.85 12.51 -1.49
C LEU A 111 -7.93 13.45 -0.96
N PRO A 112 -7.59 14.58 -0.32
CA PRO A 112 -8.56 15.53 0.22
C PRO A 112 -9.52 16.08 -0.85
N ASP A 113 -9.01 16.41 -2.04
CA ASP A 113 -9.81 16.98 -3.14
C ASP A 113 -10.88 16.03 -3.68
N LEU A 114 -10.70 14.71 -3.51
CA LEU A 114 -11.65 13.69 -3.92
C LEU A 114 -12.42 13.07 -2.74
N GLU A 115 -12.10 13.50 -1.50
CA GLU A 115 -12.62 12.95 -0.24
C GLU A 115 -12.58 11.41 -0.18
N LYS A 116 -11.52 10.80 -0.73
CA LYS A 116 -11.43 9.33 -0.83
C LYS A 116 -10.00 8.82 -0.70
N TRP A 117 -9.91 7.53 -0.36
CA TRP A 117 -8.69 6.75 -0.46
C TRP A 117 -8.47 6.29 -1.91
N MET A 118 -7.20 6.12 -2.29
CA MET A 118 -6.78 5.49 -3.55
C MET A 118 -5.65 4.49 -3.30
N LEU A 119 -5.59 3.44 -4.13
CA LEU A 119 -4.55 2.42 -4.14
C LEU A 119 -3.34 2.91 -4.94
N VAL A 120 -2.15 2.72 -4.37
CA VAL A 120 -0.87 3.05 -4.98
C VAL A 120 0.09 1.89 -4.73
N ASP A 121 0.62 1.33 -5.81
CA ASP A 121 1.52 0.18 -5.75
C ASP A 121 2.95 0.60 -6.10
N GLY A 122 3.77 0.80 -5.06
CA GLY A 122 5.17 1.21 -5.22
C GLY A 122 6.07 0.13 -5.85
N GLN A 123 5.66 -1.15 -5.81
CA GLN A 123 6.43 -2.22 -6.44
C GLN A 123 6.29 -2.20 -7.97
N PHE A 124 5.10 -1.86 -8.46
CA PHE A 124 4.85 -1.79 -9.91
C PHE A 124 4.89 -0.36 -10.45
N ASP A 125 4.95 0.66 -9.58
CA ASP A 125 4.73 2.06 -9.95
C ASP A 125 3.38 2.22 -10.67
N VAL A 126 2.31 1.84 -9.96
CA VAL A 126 0.95 1.77 -10.51
C VAL A 126 -0.06 2.47 -9.61
N ILE A 127 -0.93 3.27 -10.23
CA ILE A 127 -2.20 3.76 -9.65
C ILE A 127 -3.34 3.24 -10.55
N PRO A 128 -4.22 2.37 -10.05
CA PRO A 128 -5.40 1.92 -10.79
C PRO A 128 -6.40 3.07 -10.97
N VAL A 129 -6.91 3.23 -12.18
CA VAL A 129 -7.85 4.30 -12.53
C VAL A 129 -9.02 3.75 -13.32
N ARG A 130 -10.19 4.37 -13.17
CA ARG A 130 -11.33 4.15 -14.06
C ARG A 130 -11.81 5.50 -14.57
N GLU A 131 -11.89 5.65 -15.88
CA GLU A 131 -12.32 6.91 -16.53
C GLU A 131 -11.52 8.13 -16.04
N GLY A 132 -10.23 7.93 -15.73
CA GLY A 132 -9.34 8.97 -15.21
C GLY A 132 -9.47 9.27 -13.72
N VAL A 133 -10.34 8.56 -12.98
CA VAL A 133 -10.49 8.69 -11.53
C VAL A 133 -9.71 7.57 -10.82
N PRO A 134 -8.84 7.87 -9.85
CA PRO A 134 -8.11 6.86 -9.09
C PRO A 134 -9.04 6.03 -8.21
N LEU A 135 -8.74 4.74 -8.11
CA LEU A 135 -9.51 3.74 -7.37
C LEU A 135 -8.81 3.34 -6.07
N ASN A 136 -9.56 3.09 -5.01
CA ASN A 136 -9.09 2.27 -3.90
C ASN A 136 -9.14 0.77 -4.26
N ALA A 137 -8.63 -0.08 -3.37
CA ALA A 137 -8.52 -1.52 -3.65
C ALA A 137 -9.88 -2.22 -3.79
N VAL A 138 -10.89 -1.80 -3.03
CA VAL A 138 -12.25 -2.35 -3.13
C VAL A 138 -12.94 -1.91 -4.41
N GLU A 139 -12.78 -0.65 -4.83
CA GLU A 139 -13.31 -0.17 -6.10
C GLU A 139 -12.65 -0.86 -7.29
N LEU A 140 -11.33 -1.11 -7.22
CA LEU A 140 -10.62 -1.91 -8.21
C LEU A 140 -11.17 -3.33 -8.28
N GLN A 141 -11.40 -3.97 -7.12
CA GLN A 141 -12.01 -5.29 -7.05
C GLN A 141 -13.38 -5.33 -7.72
N GLN A 142 -14.25 -4.37 -7.40
CA GLN A 142 -15.58 -4.27 -7.97
C GLN A 142 -15.53 -4.03 -9.49
N ALA A 143 -14.63 -3.16 -9.95
CA ALA A 143 -14.44 -2.89 -11.37
C ALA A 143 -14.00 -4.15 -12.14
N LEU A 144 -13.08 -4.95 -11.58
CA LEU A 144 -12.65 -6.21 -12.17
C LEU A 144 -13.76 -7.27 -12.17
N ALA A 145 -14.49 -7.40 -11.06
CA ALA A 145 -15.57 -8.39 -10.94
C ALA A 145 -16.77 -8.11 -11.85
N GLN A 146 -16.95 -6.86 -12.28
CA GLN A 146 -18.05 -6.41 -13.13
C GLN A 146 -17.63 -6.19 -14.59
N ASP A 147 -16.40 -6.55 -14.97
CA ASP A 147 -15.83 -6.25 -16.30
C ASP A 147 -16.03 -4.79 -16.72
N ALA A 148 -15.81 -3.86 -15.77
CA ALA A 148 -16.12 -2.45 -15.96
C ALA A 148 -15.32 -1.82 -17.11
N THR A 149 -15.99 -1.05 -17.95
CA THR A 149 -15.34 -0.27 -19.01
C THR A 149 -14.50 0.87 -18.44
N GLY A 150 -13.44 1.24 -19.17
CA GLY A 150 -12.60 2.39 -18.81
C GLY A 150 -11.62 2.13 -17.67
N LEU A 151 -11.48 0.88 -17.21
CA LEU A 151 -10.47 0.45 -16.25
C LEU A 151 -9.08 0.43 -16.90
N SER A 152 -8.10 1.06 -16.25
CA SER A 152 -6.71 1.11 -16.69
C SER A 152 -5.78 1.35 -15.48
N ILE A 153 -4.52 1.60 -15.75
CA ILE A 153 -3.52 2.02 -14.76
C ILE A 153 -2.78 3.28 -15.24
N GLU A 154 -2.33 4.08 -14.29
CA GLU A 154 -1.29 5.09 -14.51
C GLU A 154 0.05 4.58 -13.98
N THR A 155 1.12 4.77 -14.76
CA THR A 155 2.47 4.28 -14.44
C THR A 155 3.56 5.06 -15.16
N PHE A 156 4.78 5.08 -14.61
CA PHE A 156 6.00 5.56 -15.27
C PHE A 156 7.02 4.45 -15.56
N SER A 157 6.76 3.22 -15.11
CA SER A 157 7.63 2.04 -15.28
C SER A 157 7.32 1.22 -16.53
N GLN A 158 6.43 1.72 -17.41
CA GLN A 158 5.90 1.00 -18.58
C GLN A 158 5.20 -0.32 -18.21
N THR A 159 4.62 -0.40 -17.01
CA THR A 159 3.81 -1.57 -16.64
C THR A 159 2.60 -1.69 -17.56
N GLU A 160 2.39 -2.87 -18.13
CA GLU A 160 1.24 -3.12 -19.00
C GLU A 160 -0.05 -3.27 -18.18
N PRO A 161 -1.13 -2.53 -18.52
CA PRO A 161 -2.38 -2.56 -17.75
C PRO A 161 -2.97 -3.95 -17.59
N GLY A 162 -3.08 -4.71 -18.69
CA GLY A 162 -3.66 -6.06 -18.66
C GLY A 162 -2.86 -7.04 -17.79
N PHE A 163 -1.53 -6.90 -17.79
CA PHE A 163 -0.65 -7.70 -16.94
C PHE A 163 -0.89 -7.40 -15.47
N TYR A 164 -0.82 -6.11 -15.07
CA TYR A 164 -0.99 -5.73 -13.67
C TYR A 164 -2.37 -6.10 -13.14
N LEU A 165 -3.43 -5.76 -13.89
CA LEU A 165 -4.81 -6.01 -13.48
C LEU A 165 -5.09 -7.51 -13.29
N SER A 166 -4.56 -8.35 -14.17
CA SER A 166 -4.67 -9.81 -14.03
C SER A 166 -3.85 -10.34 -12.86
N TRP A 167 -2.67 -9.74 -12.62
CA TRP A 167 -1.76 -10.14 -11.55
C TRP A 167 -2.28 -9.79 -10.16
N ILE A 168 -2.87 -8.60 -9.99
CA ILE A 168 -3.37 -8.11 -8.70
C ILE A 168 -4.71 -8.75 -8.30
N ALA A 169 -5.54 -9.13 -9.28
CA ALA A 169 -6.91 -9.60 -9.06
C ALA A 169 -7.05 -10.70 -7.98
N PRO A 170 -6.20 -11.75 -7.93
CA PRO A 170 -6.34 -12.80 -6.93
C PRO A 170 -6.16 -12.32 -5.48
N TYR A 171 -5.45 -11.20 -5.26
CA TYR A 171 -5.18 -10.65 -3.93
C TYR A 171 -6.29 -9.72 -3.42
N LEU A 172 -7.22 -9.31 -4.29
CA LEU A 172 -8.30 -8.39 -3.93
C LEU A 172 -9.48 -9.15 -3.29
N PHE A 173 -9.23 -9.89 -2.21
CA PHE A 173 -10.28 -10.64 -1.52
C PHE A 173 -10.44 -10.22 -0.06
N TYR A 174 -9.40 -10.38 0.75
CA TYR A 174 -9.34 -9.79 2.09
C TYR A 174 -8.39 -8.59 2.09
N PHE A 175 -8.78 -7.53 2.80
CA PHE A 175 -8.02 -6.29 2.87
C PHE A 175 -7.71 -5.99 4.33
N GLN A 176 -6.46 -5.74 4.66
CA GLN A 176 -6.02 -5.48 6.02
C GLN A 176 -5.22 -4.18 6.10
N VAL A 177 -5.54 -3.36 7.09
CA VAL A 177 -4.84 -2.10 7.39
C VAL A 177 -4.49 -2.03 8.89
N PRO A 178 -3.40 -1.36 9.27
CA PRO A 178 -3.16 -1.05 10.67
C PRO A 178 -4.18 -0.02 11.18
N LEU A 179 -4.58 -0.12 12.46
CA LEU A 179 -5.47 0.87 13.07
C LEU A 179 -4.76 2.19 13.40
N ASP A 180 -3.47 2.13 13.78
CA ASP A 180 -2.65 3.34 13.95
C ASP A 180 -1.76 3.54 12.73
N ASN A 181 -2.18 4.45 11.85
CA ASN A 181 -1.48 4.76 10.60
C ASN A 181 -0.33 5.76 10.79
N ARG A 182 -0.06 6.22 12.03
CA ARG A 182 1.03 7.16 12.32
C ARG A 182 2.35 6.47 12.61
N LEU A 183 2.29 5.18 12.93
CA LEU A 183 3.42 4.39 13.38
C LEU A 183 3.89 3.51 12.24
N PHE A 184 5.20 3.50 12.02
CA PHE A 184 5.82 2.51 11.14
C PHE A 184 5.62 1.12 11.75
N TRP A 185 5.48 0.09 10.91
CA TRP A 185 5.17 -1.29 11.31
C TRP A 185 6.13 -1.87 12.36
N ALA A 186 7.27 -1.23 12.61
CA ALA A 186 8.29 -1.65 13.56
C ALA A 186 8.07 -1.21 15.03
N GLU A 187 7.16 -0.28 15.34
CA GLU A 187 7.16 0.35 16.67
C GLU A 187 6.17 -0.21 17.70
N VAL A 188 5.24 -1.10 17.34
CA VAL A 188 4.23 -1.58 18.29
C VAL A 188 4.02 -3.08 18.22
N GLN A 189 4.48 -3.80 19.25
CA GLN A 189 4.22 -5.23 19.46
C GLN A 189 2.72 -5.59 19.47
N ASP A 190 1.85 -4.64 19.86
CA ASP A 190 0.41 -4.82 19.98
C ASP A 190 -0.39 -4.06 18.90
N MET A 191 0.20 -3.81 17.72
CA MET A 191 -0.52 -3.11 16.65
C MET A 191 -1.76 -3.91 16.24
N ARG A 192 -2.94 -3.34 16.51
CA ARG A 192 -4.20 -3.88 16.06
C ARG A 192 -4.42 -3.55 14.59
N HIS A 193 -4.99 -4.50 13.88
CA HIS A 193 -5.31 -4.37 12.47
C HIS A 193 -6.80 -4.53 12.25
N LEU A 194 -7.32 -3.85 11.23
CA LEU A 194 -8.69 -4.02 10.75
C LEU A 194 -8.64 -4.81 9.44
N VAL A 195 -9.44 -5.88 9.37
CA VAL A 195 -9.58 -6.72 8.19
C VAL A 195 -10.99 -6.56 7.63
N LEU A 196 -11.08 -6.08 6.40
CA LEU A 196 -12.32 -6.13 5.62
C LEU A 196 -12.49 -7.52 5.03
N VAL A 197 -13.61 -8.14 5.37
CA VAL A 197 -13.99 -9.49 4.95
C VAL A 197 -15.23 -9.38 4.06
N PRO A 198 -15.26 -10.00 2.86
CA PRO A 198 -16.47 -10.04 2.05
C PRO A 198 -17.65 -10.64 2.83
N LEU A 199 -18.87 -10.17 2.53
CA LEU A 199 -20.06 -10.62 3.26
C LEU A 199 -20.28 -12.12 3.05
N GLY A 200 -20.45 -12.87 4.15
CA GLY A 200 -20.67 -14.31 4.12
C GLY A 200 -19.40 -15.17 4.05
N GLU A 201 -18.23 -14.54 3.91
CA GLU A 201 -16.94 -15.24 3.92
C GLU A 201 -16.40 -15.43 5.33
N LYS A 202 -15.53 -16.43 5.48
CA LYS A 202 -14.88 -16.74 6.75
C LYS A 202 -13.82 -15.68 7.07
N GLU A 203 -13.81 -15.20 8.31
CA GLU A 203 -12.71 -14.39 8.82
C GLU A 203 -11.37 -15.16 8.77
N PRO A 204 -10.35 -14.70 8.03
CA PRO A 204 -9.07 -15.40 7.95
C PRO A 204 -8.32 -15.29 9.28
N LYS A 205 -7.85 -16.42 9.80
CA LYS A 205 -7.11 -16.55 11.08
C LYS A 205 -5.66 -17.00 10.90
N ILE A 206 -5.33 -17.52 9.72
CA ILE A 206 -4.01 -18.08 9.40
C ILE A 206 -3.54 -17.50 8.06
N PHE A 207 -2.27 -17.14 7.97
CA PHE A 207 -1.59 -16.78 6.74
C PHE A 207 -0.65 -17.91 6.31
N GLN A 208 -0.84 -18.39 5.08
CA GLN A 208 -0.03 -19.44 4.45
C GLN A 208 0.25 -20.64 5.36
N ARG A 209 -0.83 -21.27 5.87
CA ARG A 209 -0.84 -22.48 6.72
C ARG A 209 -0.18 -22.37 8.10
N THR A 210 0.72 -21.42 8.31
CA THR A 210 1.71 -21.47 9.41
C THR A 210 1.66 -20.25 10.32
N VAL A 211 1.34 -19.07 9.80
CA VAL A 211 1.39 -17.83 10.57
C VAL A 211 -0.01 -17.52 11.11
N HIS A 212 -0.19 -17.58 12.42
CA HIS A 212 -1.47 -17.17 13.03
C HIS A 212 -1.56 -15.65 13.07
N PHE A 213 -2.71 -15.11 12.65
CA PHE A 213 -2.96 -13.69 12.81
C PHE A 213 -3.25 -13.36 14.28
N GLU A 214 -2.57 -12.33 14.78
CA GLU A 214 -2.76 -11.78 16.12
C GLU A 214 -3.38 -10.38 16.01
N ASN A 215 -4.15 -9.97 17.02
CA ASN A 215 -4.66 -8.59 17.15
C ASN A 215 -5.52 -8.09 15.95
N MET A 216 -6.29 -8.98 15.31
CA MET A 216 -7.20 -8.63 14.21
C MET A 216 -8.60 -8.28 14.71
N LEU A 217 -9.13 -7.17 14.19
CA LEU A 217 -10.55 -6.84 14.20
C LEU A 217 -11.09 -7.08 12.79
N TYR A 218 -12.31 -7.61 12.68
CA TYR A 218 -12.94 -7.90 11.39
C TYR A 218 -14.13 -6.98 11.18
N THR A 219 -14.34 -6.57 9.93
CA THR A 219 -15.50 -5.78 9.51
C THR A 219 -15.99 -6.23 8.15
N HIS A 220 -17.27 -6.02 7.90
CA HIS A 220 -17.90 -6.13 6.57
C HIS A 220 -18.34 -4.76 6.04
N PHE A 221 -18.14 -3.70 6.81
CA PHE A 221 -18.57 -2.33 6.49
C PHE A 221 -17.43 -1.54 5.86
N LEU A 222 -17.69 -1.00 4.67
CA LEU A 222 -16.70 -0.20 3.94
C LEU A 222 -16.40 1.11 4.63
N GLU A 223 -17.39 1.74 5.26
CA GLU A 223 -17.25 3.01 5.98
C GLU A 223 -16.31 2.88 7.17
N ALA A 224 -16.30 1.70 7.83
CA ALA A 224 -15.36 1.41 8.90
C ALA A 224 -13.93 1.20 8.36
N PHE A 225 -13.79 0.61 7.17
CA PHE A 225 -12.48 0.32 6.56
C PHE A 225 -11.85 1.54 5.88
N TYR A 226 -12.68 2.42 5.31
CA TYR A 226 -12.33 3.67 4.65
C TYR A 226 -12.84 4.88 5.44
N PRO A 227 -12.32 5.12 6.67
CA PRO A 227 -12.73 6.28 7.44
C PRO A 227 -12.25 7.57 6.76
N HIS A 228 -13.00 8.65 6.95
CA HIS A 228 -12.54 9.99 6.61
C HIS A 228 -11.49 10.43 7.65
N PRO A 229 -10.21 10.66 7.29
CA PRO A 229 -9.13 10.86 8.26
C PRO A 229 -9.28 12.08 9.17
N TYR A 230 -10.09 13.06 8.74
CA TYR A 230 -10.34 14.30 9.47
C TYR A 230 -11.73 14.38 10.11
N ALA A 231 -12.52 13.30 10.06
CA ALA A 231 -13.80 13.27 10.77
C ALA A 231 -13.53 13.17 12.28
N VAL A 232 -14.04 14.14 13.04
CA VAL A 232 -13.96 14.25 14.51
C VAL A 232 -15.13 13.51 15.14
#